data_AF-A0A7Y4XAK2-F1
#
_entry.id   AF-A0A7Y4XAK2-F1
#
_cell.length_a   1.000
_cell.length_b   1.000
_cell.length_c   1.000
_cell.angle_alpha   90.00
_cell.angle_beta   90.00
_cell.angle_gamma   90.00
#
_symmetry.space_group_name_H-M   'P 1'
#
loop_
_entity.id
_entity.type
_entity.pdbx_description
1 polymer ?
#
loop_
_entity_poly.entity_id
_entity_poly.type
_entity_poly.pdbx_seq_one_letter_code
_entity_poly.pdbx_strand_id
1 'polypeptide(L)'
;MSNKPKSLPVLQERVDDLPVLIAQLREMGVPELFNQAFKIHRNWSGLSFGHLVSAWLVFVVSESNHRLSHLQPWAEQRLHTLQTSFGVALVATDFTDDRLAQALRYLSDDAGWQRFEDLLNQRLIRVYDLTGNTIRLDSTTAKSYGTITPDGFLQLGHSKDHRPDLPQLKINLSTLDPLGLPLTVTVTNGACADDPLYVPEIERVRATLQRRGLLFVGDCKMAARATRVNVAAGGD
;
A
#
# COMPACT_ATOMS: atom_id res chain seq x y z
N MET A 1 11.74 24.23 56.13
CA MET A 1 10.96 23.84 54.94
C MET A 1 11.87 23.02 54.03
N SER A 2 11.64 21.71 53.94
CA SER A 2 12.48 20.79 53.17
C SER A 2 12.07 20.86 51.70
N ASN A 3 12.98 21.35 50.86
CA ASN A 3 12.79 21.47 49.42
C ASN A 3 13.10 20.09 48.80
N LYS A 4 12.11 19.17 48.82
CA LYS A 4 12.26 17.89 48.12
C LYS A 4 12.39 18.19 46.61
N PRO A 5 13.44 17.69 45.92
CA PRO A 5 13.54 17.85 44.48
C PRO A 5 12.32 17.20 43.81
N LYS A 6 11.65 17.93 42.92
CA LYS A 6 10.58 17.36 42.08
C LYS A 6 11.20 16.20 41.30
N SER A 7 10.74 14.98 41.55
CA SER A 7 11.11 13.82 40.74
C SER A 7 10.60 14.07 39.32
N LEU A 8 11.51 14.33 38.38
CA LEU A 8 11.16 14.35 36.97
C LEU A 8 10.80 12.91 36.57
N PRO A 9 9.63 12.66 35.96
CA PRO A 9 9.29 11.34 35.48
C PRO A 9 10.32 10.93 34.42
N VAL A 10 10.96 9.78 34.63
CA VAL A 10 11.81 9.15 33.61
C VAL A 10 10.88 8.46 32.62
N LEU A 11 10.83 8.96 31.40
CA LEU A 11 10.13 8.32 30.29
C LEU A 11 11.10 7.35 29.62
N GLN A 12 10.71 6.08 29.52
CA GLN A 12 11.44 5.04 28.82
C GLN A 12 10.56 4.51 27.70
N GLU A 13 11.03 4.65 26.47
CA GLU A 13 10.39 4.09 25.28
C GLU A 13 11.27 2.98 24.70
N ARG A 14 10.66 1.92 24.15
CA ARG A 14 11.40 0.98 23.31
C ARG A 14 11.44 1.51 21.89
N VAL A 15 12.65 1.53 21.33
CA VAL A 15 12.91 2.08 19.99
C VAL A 15 12.78 0.99 18.91
N ASP A 16 13.27 -0.22 19.19
CA ASP A 16 13.20 -1.40 18.32
C ASP A 16 13.56 -1.12 16.85
N ASP A 17 12.77 -1.61 15.89
CA ASP A 17 12.96 -1.49 14.44
C ASP A 17 12.42 -0.17 13.84
N LEU A 18 11.75 0.65 14.66
CA LEU A 18 10.98 1.81 14.20
C LEU A 18 11.81 2.85 13.45
N PRO A 19 13.01 3.25 13.92
CA PRO A 19 13.81 4.24 13.19
C PRO A 19 14.22 3.76 11.80
N VAL A 20 14.48 2.46 11.64
CA VAL A 20 14.89 1.88 10.35
C VAL A 20 13.70 1.88 9.39
N LEU A 21 12.53 1.41 9.84
CA LEU A 21 11.31 1.43 9.02
C LEU A 21 10.91 2.86 8.61
N ILE A 22 10.97 3.81 9.55
CA ILE A 22 10.65 5.22 9.27
C ILE A 22 11.67 5.86 8.35
N ALA A 23 12.98 5.61 8.56
CA ALA A 23 14.02 6.09 7.66
C ALA A 23 13.83 5.57 6.23
N GLN A 24 13.50 4.29 6.07
CA GLN A 24 13.21 3.69 4.77
C GLN A 24 12.00 4.36 4.09
N LEU A 25 10.89 4.55 4.81
CA LEU A 25 9.70 5.24 4.27
C LEU A 25 10.00 6.68 3.85
N ARG A 26 10.85 7.38 4.60
CA ARG A 26 11.30 8.75 4.28
C ARG A 26 12.22 8.79 3.07
N GLU A 27 13.15 7.85 2.95
CA GLU A 27 14.01 7.73 1.77
C GLU A 27 13.18 7.49 0.50
N MET A 28 12.19 6.61 0.60
CA MET A 28 11.19 6.37 -0.44
C MET A 28 10.20 7.53 -0.63
N GLY A 29 10.21 8.56 0.22
CA GLY A 29 9.32 9.73 0.13
C GLY A 29 7.84 9.42 0.36
N VAL A 30 7.52 8.29 0.99
CA VAL A 30 6.14 7.80 1.14
C VAL A 30 5.21 8.83 1.79
N PRO A 31 5.58 9.53 2.89
CA PRO A 31 4.70 10.52 3.49
C PRO A 31 4.33 11.66 2.52
N GLU A 32 5.31 12.19 1.79
CA GLU A 32 5.12 13.30 0.86
C GLU A 32 4.29 12.85 -0.36
N LEU A 33 4.56 11.65 -0.86
CA LEU A 33 3.85 11.09 -2.01
C LEU A 33 2.37 10.83 -1.70
N PHE A 34 2.04 10.34 -0.49
CA PHE A 34 0.65 10.23 -0.06
C PHE A 34 -0.03 11.60 0.02
N ASN A 35 0.63 12.59 0.62
CA ASN A 35 0.10 13.94 0.72
C ASN A 35 -0.09 14.59 -0.67
N GLN A 36 0.79 14.25 -1.62
CA GLN A 36 0.67 14.70 -3.00
C GLN A 36 -0.48 14.01 -3.72
N ALA A 37 -0.60 12.69 -3.59
CA ALA A 37 -1.53 11.85 -4.34
C ALA A 37 -3.00 12.09 -3.97
N PHE A 38 -3.30 12.24 -2.67
CA PHE A 38 -4.66 12.30 -2.15
C PHE A 38 -5.11 13.73 -1.83
N LYS A 39 -6.29 14.11 -2.32
CA LYS A 39 -6.92 15.40 -1.99
C LYS A 39 -7.67 15.28 -0.67
N ILE A 40 -7.01 15.68 0.41
CA ILE A 40 -7.57 15.61 1.76
C ILE A 40 -8.53 16.78 2.02
N HIS A 41 -9.63 16.50 2.73
CA HIS A 41 -10.61 17.51 3.13
C HIS A 41 -9.99 18.59 4.02
N ARG A 42 -10.44 19.84 3.88
CA ARG A 42 -9.90 21.02 4.60
C ARG A 42 -10.00 20.93 6.14
N ASN A 43 -10.91 20.10 6.64
CA ASN A 43 -11.09 19.88 8.08
C ASN A 43 -10.07 18.90 8.67
N TRP A 44 -9.23 18.28 7.85
CA TRP A 44 -8.13 17.47 8.34
C TRP A 44 -7.07 18.36 8.99
N SER A 45 -6.76 18.10 10.25
CA SER A 45 -5.81 18.89 11.04
C SER A 45 -4.92 17.97 11.88
N GLY A 46 -3.84 18.53 12.43
CA GLY A 46 -2.80 17.76 13.12
C GLY A 46 -1.87 17.04 12.13
N LEU A 47 -1.55 15.78 12.40
CA LEU A 47 -0.65 15.00 11.57
C LEU A 47 -1.10 14.90 10.09
N SER A 48 -0.21 15.10 9.13
CA SER A 48 -0.59 14.97 7.71
C SER A 48 -1.05 13.54 7.38
N PHE A 49 -1.90 13.39 6.35
CA PHE A 49 -2.40 12.10 5.91
C PHE A 49 -1.27 11.10 5.61
N GLY A 50 -0.24 11.53 4.88
CA GLY A 50 0.88 10.67 4.53
C GLY A 50 1.71 10.21 5.74
N HIS A 51 1.90 11.08 6.74
CA HIS A 51 2.57 10.70 7.98
C HIS A 51 1.72 9.73 8.81
N LEU A 52 0.39 9.92 8.85
CA LEU A 52 -0.53 8.97 9.51
C LEU A 52 -0.43 7.58 8.87
N VAL A 53 -0.56 7.49 7.54
CA VAL A 53 -0.50 6.21 6.83
C VAL A 53 0.89 5.58 6.99
N SER A 54 1.96 6.38 6.95
CA SER A 54 3.32 5.88 7.15
C SER A 54 3.53 5.30 8.56
N ALA A 55 3.07 5.99 9.61
CA ALA A 55 3.13 5.48 10.97
C ALA A 55 2.28 4.22 11.15
N TRP A 56 1.13 4.14 10.49
CA TRP A 56 0.30 2.95 10.51
C TRP A 56 0.98 1.75 9.79
N LEU A 57 1.65 1.99 8.66
CA LEU A 57 2.45 0.96 7.98
C LEU A 57 3.59 0.45 8.87
N VAL A 58 4.28 1.34 9.58
CA VAL A 58 5.32 0.97 10.56
C VAL A 58 4.74 0.06 11.64
N PHE A 59 3.58 0.40 12.21
CA PHE A 59 2.89 -0.45 13.18
C PHE A 59 2.53 -1.82 12.61
N VAL A 60 1.98 -1.88 11.39
CA VAL A 60 1.59 -3.14 10.74
C VAL A 60 2.79 -4.07 10.58
N VAL A 61 3.93 -3.53 10.15
CA VAL A 61 5.15 -4.32 9.92
C VAL A 61 5.81 -4.73 11.24
N SER A 62 6.00 -3.79 12.17
CA SER A 62 6.71 -4.02 13.44
C SER A 62 5.91 -4.93 14.38
N GLU A 63 4.61 -4.72 14.49
CA GLU A 63 3.75 -5.47 15.42
C GLU A 63 3.01 -6.64 14.76
N SER A 64 3.14 -6.81 13.43
CA SER A 64 2.36 -7.79 12.65
C SER A 64 0.85 -7.69 12.92
N ASN A 65 0.36 -6.45 13.13
CA ASN A 65 -1.01 -6.17 13.57
C ASN A 65 -1.62 -5.05 12.73
N HIS A 66 -2.80 -5.30 12.18
CA HIS A 66 -3.52 -4.36 11.31
C HIS A 66 -4.77 -3.75 11.95
N ARG A 67 -5.07 -4.08 13.21
CA ARG A 67 -6.29 -3.60 13.90
C ARG A 67 -6.16 -2.11 14.24
N LEU A 68 -7.15 -1.32 13.81
CA LEU A 68 -7.17 0.14 13.97
C LEU A 68 -7.09 0.57 15.45
N SER A 69 -7.87 -0.09 16.31
CA SER A 69 -7.98 0.24 17.74
C SER A 69 -6.70 0.08 18.54
N HIS A 70 -5.67 -0.56 17.97
CA HIS A 70 -4.39 -0.80 18.64
C HIS A 70 -3.33 0.26 18.32
N LEU A 71 -3.51 1.08 17.28
CA LEU A 71 -2.46 2.02 16.86
C LEU A 71 -2.25 3.16 17.86
N GLN A 72 -3.32 3.79 18.35
CA GLN A 72 -3.20 4.88 19.33
C GLN A 72 -2.51 4.44 20.63
N PRO A 73 -2.95 3.36 21.32
CA PRO A 73 -2.25 2.87 22.52
C PRO A 73 -0.79 2.50 22.26
N TRP A 74 -0.48 1.98 21.07
CA TRP A 74 0.89 1.66 20.68
C TRP A 74 1.75 2.92 20.50
N ALA A 75 1.21 3.94 19.82
CA ALA A 75 1.89 5.20 19.57
C ALA A 75 2.11 6.01 20.85
N GLU A 76 1.15 5.99 21.80
CA GLU A 76 1.24 6.68 23.09
C GLU A 76 2.48 6.26 23.90
N GLN A 77 2.92 5.01 23.77
CA GLN A 77 4.10 4.48 24.44
C GLN A 77 5.43 4.83 23.74
N ARG A 78 5.38 5.49 22.58
CA ARG A 78 6.51 5.68 21.64
C ARG A 78 6.54 7.08 21.01
N LEU A 79 5.86 8.06 21.61
CA LEU A 79 5.68 9.38 21.00
C LEU A 79 7.02 10.07 20.73
N HIS A 80 7.97 10.01 21.66
CA HIS A 80 9.27 10.65 21.47
C HIS A 80 10.05 10.01 20.31
N THR A 81 10.04 8.68 20.23
CA THR A 81 10.68 7.91 19.16
C THR A 81 10.05 8.22 17.80
N LEU A 82 8.72 8.21 17.71
CA LEU A 82 7.99 8.51 16.48
C LEU A 82 8.22 9.96 16.03
N GLN A 83 8.10 10.93 16.95
CA GLN A 83 8.35 12.35 16.67
C GLN A 83 9.78 12.57 16.15
N THR A 84 10.76 11.98 16.82
CA THR A 84 12.18 12.14 16.45
C THR A 84 12.48 11.49 15.11
N SER A 85 11.94 10.29 14.86
CA SER A 85 12.21 9.54 13.63
C SER A 85 11.53 10.16 12.40
N PHE A 86 10.27 10.61 12.54
CA PHE A 86 9.56 11.31 11.47
C PHE A 86 10.02 12.76 11.30
N GLY A 87 10.53 13.40 12.35
CA GLY A 87 10.88 14.82 12.33
C GLY A 87 9.67 15.74 12.32
N VAL A 88 8.52 15.29 12.82
CA VAL A 88 7.27 16.06 12.89
C VAL A 88 6.67 15.99 14.29
N ALA A 89 5.91 17.02 14.67
CA ALA A 89 5.08 16.96 15.86
C ALA A 89 3.90 16.00 15.62
N LEU A 90 3.68 15.08 16.57
CA LEU A 90 2.54 14.18 16.60
C LEU A 90 2.11 13.96 18.04
N VAL A 91 0.84 13.62 18.23
CA VAL A 91 0.26 13.25 19.53
C VAL A 91 -0.50 11.94 19.40
N ALA A 92 -0.75 11.24 20.51
CA ALA A 92 -1.41 9.93 20.47
C ALA A 92 -2.79 9.99 19.79
N THR A 93 -3.53 11.09 19.95
CA THR A 93 -4.84 11.31 19.32
C THR A 93 -4.77 11.56 17.81
N ASP A 94 -3.57 11.66 17.22
CA ASP A 94 -3.44 11.59 15.76
C ASP A 94 -3.73 10.20 15.20
N PHE A 95 -3.79 9.17 16.05
CA PHE A 95 -3.89 7.76 15.67
C PHE A 95 -5.18 7.07 16.10
N THR A 96 -6.25 7.84 16.33
CA THR A 96 -7.55 7.25 16.70
C THR A 96 -8.08 6.33 15.59
N ASP A 97 -8.83 5.32 15.99
CA ASP A 97 -9.48 4.38 15.06
C ASP A 97 -10.45 5.09 14.09
N ASP A 98 -11.20 6.10 14.56
CA ASP A 98 -12.04 6.95 13.71
C ASP A 98 -11.23 7.65 12.59
N ARG A 99 -10.02 8.12 12.92
CA ARG A 99 -9.15 8.79 11.96
C ARG A 99 -8.54 7.82 10.97
N LEU A 100 -8.21 6.61 11.41
CA LEU A 100 -7.76 5.53 10.53
C LEU A 100 -8.90 5.02 9.63
N ALA A 101 -10.14 4.95 10.14
CA ALA A 101 -11.31 4.64 9.32
C ALA A 101 -11.54 5.73 8.26
N GLN A 102 -11.28 7.00 8.57
CA GLN A 102 -11.27 8.06 7.58
C GLN A 102 -10.12 7.90 6.58
N ALA A 103 -8.94 7.50 7.02
CA ALA A 103 -7.81 7.23 6.13
C ALA A 103 -8.14 6.12 5.12
N LEU A 104 -8.80 5.04 5.55
CA LEU A 104 -9.27 3.97 4.67
C LEU A 104 -10.25 4.47 3.59
N ARG A 105 -11.12 5.44 3.91
CA ARG A 105 -12.02 6.06 2.92
C ARG A 105 -11.26 6.87 1.86
N TYR A 106 -10.14 7.49 2.21
CA TYR A 106 -9.29 8.12 1.20
C TYR A 106 -8.54 7.07 0.37
N LEU A 107 -8.01 6.03 1.02
CA LEU A 107 -7.27 4.95 0.34
C LEU A 107 -8.16 4.13 -0.61
N SER A 108 -9.48 4.15 -0.44
CA SER A 108 -10.42 3.52 -1.38
C SER A 108 -10.67 4.31 -2.68
N ASP A 109 -10.05 5.49 -2.85
CA ASP A 109 -10.10 6.22 -4.12
C ASP A 109 -9.06 5.65 -5.10
N ASP A 110 -9.54 4.92 -6.11
CA ASP A 110 -8.70 4.27 -7.13
C ASP A 110 -7.78 5.26 -7.86
N ALA A 111 -8.25 6.48 -8.13
CA ALA A 111 -7.47 7.49 -8.83
C ALA A 111 -6.32 8.02 -7.96
N GLY A 112 -6.61 8.28 -6.68
CA GLY A 112 -5.60 8.62 -5.68
C GLY A 112 -4.56 7.52 -5.49
N TRP A 113 -5.02 6.26 -5.40
CA TRP A 113 -4.12 5.11 -5.26
C TRP A 113 -3.21 4.90 -6.46
N GLN A 114 -3.78 4.90 -7.67
CA GLN A 114 -3.03 4.82 -8.93
C GLN A 114 -1.96 5.90 -9.03
N ARG A 115 -2.34 7.14 -8.69
CA ARG A 115 -1.41 8.26 -8.71
C ARG A 115 -0.30 8.10 -7.67
N PHE A 116 -0.60 7.54 -6.50
CA PHE A 116 0.42 7.23 -5.49
C PHE A 116 1.40 6.16 -6.01
N GLU A 117 0.90 5.07 -6.60
CA GLU A 117 1.74 4.01 -7.21
C GLU A 117 2.65 4.60 -8.28
N ASP A 118 2.12 5.39 -9.21
CA ASP A 118 2.90 6.03 -10.27
C ASP A 118 4.03 6.89 -9.71
N LEU A 119 3.72 7.74 -8.74
CA LEU A 119 4.71 8.62 -8.11
C LEU A 119 5.78 7.83 -7.36
N LEU A 120 5.38 6.78 -6.61
CA LEU A 120 6.30 5.94 -5.86
C LEU A 120 7.23 5.18 -6.82
N ASN A 121 6.67 4.52 -7.83
CA ASN A 121 7.44 3.74 -8.80
C ASN A 121 8.45 4.62 -9.55
N GLN A 122 8.00 5.76 -10.09
CA GLN A 122 8.89 6.69 -10.78
C GLN A 122 10.04 7.17 -9.89
N ARG A 123 9.75 7.42 -8.60
CA ARG A 123 10.78 7.78 -7.63
C ARG A 123 11.74 6.63 -7.39
N LEU A 124 11.27 5.43 -7.06
CA LEU A 124 12.10 4.28 -6.75
C LEU A 124 12.99 3.89 -7.93
N ILE A 125 12.42 3.82 -9.14
CA ILE A 125 13.15 3.50 -10.37
C ILE A 125 14.26 4.50 -10.62
N ARG A 126 13.99 5.80 -10.43
CA ARG A 126 14.99 6.85 -10.61
C ARG A 126 16.06 6.84 -9.51
N VAL A 127 15.67 6.71 -8.25
CA VAL A 127 16.59 6.80 -7.10
C VAL A 127 17.53 5.60 -7.06
N TYR A 128 17.02 4.40 -7.36
CA TYR A 128 17.80 3.16 -7.35
C TYR A 128 18.34 2.75 -8.73
N ASP A 129 18.19 3.62 -9.75
CA ASP A 129 18.62 3.39 -11.14
C ASP A 129 18.22 2.01 -11.68
N LEU A 130 16.93 1.69 -11.56
CA LEU A 130 16.41 0.37 -11.95
C LEU A 130 16.28 0.27 -13.48
N THR A 131 17.06 -0.63 -14.07
CA THR A 131 17.17 -0.86 -15.52
C THR A 131 16.43 -2.11 -16.01
N GLY A 132 15.73 -2.81 -15.11
CA GLY A 132 14.91 -3.96 -15.46
C GLY A 132 13.87 -3.64 -16.54
N ASN A 133 13.61 -4.63 -17.41
CA ASN A 133 12.62 -4.56 -18.47
C ASN A 133 11.64 -5.74 -18.44
N THR A 134 11.83 -6.69 -17.54
CA THR A 134 10.97 -7.87 -17.41
C THR A 134 9.91 -7.61 -16.35
N ILE A 135 8.65 -7.75 -16.75
CA ILE A 135 7.47 -7.51 -15.93
C ILE A 135 6.76 -8.82 -15.72
N ARG A 136 6.57 -9.24 -14.47
CA ARG A 136 5.78 -10.42 -14.13
C ARG A 136 4.40 -9.99 -13.70
N LEU A 137 3.38 -10.60 -14.29
CA LEU A 137 1.98 -10.41 -13.90
C LEU A 137 1.42 -11.73 -13.43
N ASP A 138 0.80 -11.70 -12.26
CA ASP A 138 0.04 -12.82 -11.75
C ASP A 138 -1.18 -12.32 -10.97
N SER A 139 -2.18 -13.19 -10.88
CA SER A 139 -3.39 -12.93 -10.10
C SER A 139 -3.55 -13.96 -9.00
N THR A 140 -3.92 -13.48 -7.82
CA THR A 140 -4.25 -14.33 -6.68
C THR A 140 -5.63 -13.98 -6.15
N THR A 141 -6.21 -14.88 -5.37
CA THR A 141 -7.49 -14.61 -4.68
C THR A 141 -7.28 -14.65 -3.18
N ALA A 142 -7.96 -13.76 -2.47
CA ALA A 142 -8.03 -13.79 -1.02
C ALA A 142 -9.45 -14.14 -0.59
N LYS A 143 -9.57 -15.19 0.21
CA LYS A 143 -10.86 -15.66 0.75
C LYS A 143 -11.27 -14.84 1.95
N SER A 144 -12.58 -14.71 2.14
CA SER A 144 -13.15 -13.99 3.27
C SER A 144 -14.34 -14.74 3.85
N TYR A 145 -14.57 -14.55 5.14
CA TYR A 145 -15.82 -14.90 5.83
C TYR A 145 -16.83 -13.74 5.83
N GLY A 146 -16.50 -12.65 5.13
CA GLY A 146 -17.37 -11.49 4.99
C GLY A 146 -18.62 -11.77 4.16
N THR A 147 -19.55 -10.83 4.21
CA THR A 147 -20.83 -10.93 3.52
C THR A 147 -20.71 -10.48 2.06
N ILE A 148 -21.36 -11.20 1.15
CA ILE A 148 -21.52 -10.78 -0.24
C ILE A 148 -22.53 -9.65 -0.30
N THR A 149 -22.18 -8.59 -1.00
CA THR A 149 -23.11 -7.51 -1.39
C THR A 149 -23.18 -7.43 -2.91
N PRO A 150 -24.32 -7.06 -3.52
CA PRO A 150 -24.48 -7.09 -4.98
C PRO A 150 -23.37 -6.37 -5.76
N ASP A 151 -22.96 -5.20 -5.28
CA ASP A 151 -21.93 -4.36 -5.92
C ASP A 151 -20.55 -4.45 -5.21
N GLY A 152 -20.39 -5.42 -4.30
CA GLY A 152 -19.17 -5.59 -3.51
C GLY A 152 -18.05 -6.31 -4.25
N PHE A 153 -16.82 -6.11 -3.80
CA PHE A 153 -15.65 -6.86 -4.27
C PHE A 153 -15.70 -8.34 -3.87
N LEU A 154 -16.24 -8.64 -2.69
CA LEU A 154 -16.37 -10.00 -2.18
C LEU A 154 -17.50 -10.73 -2.92
N GLN A 155 -17.14 -11.68 -3.77
CA GLN A 155 -18.08 -12.51 -4.53
C GLN A 155 -17.64 -13.97 -4.57
N LEU A 156 -18.58 -14.86 -4.89
CA LEU A 156 -18.24 -16.24 -5.24
C LEU A 156 -17.59 -16.29 -6.61
N GLY A 157 -16.58 -17.15 -6.77
CA GLY A 157 -15.88 -17.36 -8.03
C GLY A 157 -15.13 -18.68 -8.03
N HIS A 158 -14.41 -18.95 -9.11
CA HIS A 158 -13.60 -20.17 -9.21
C HIS A 158 -12.52 -20.18 -8.11
N SER A 159 -12.49 -21.24 -7.31
CA SER A 159 -11.63 -21.36 -6.14
C SER A 159 -10.48 -22.32 -6.40
N LYS A 160 -9.25 -21.81 -6.47
CA LYS A 160 -8.02 -22.62 -6.61
C LYS A 160 -7.72 -23.42 -5.32
N ASP A 161 -8.22 -22.95 -4.17
CA ASP A 161 -8.03 -23.58 -2.85
C ASP A 161 -9.15 -24.56 -2.45
N HIS A 162 -10.00 -24.98 -3.40
CA HIS A 162 -11.13 -25.89 -3.14
C HIS A 162 -12.13 -25.41 -2.07
N ARG A 163 -12.26 -24.09 -1.90
CA ARG A 163 -13.27 -23.42 -1.07
C ARG A 163 -14.27 -22.61 -1.92
N PRO A 164 -15.20 -23.26 -2.63
CA PRO A 164 -16.22 -22.57 -3.43
C PRO A 164 -17.33 -21.96 -2.57
N ASP A 165 -17.38 -22.33 -1.29
CA ASP A 165 -18.34 -21.84 -0.29
C ASP A 165 -18.00 -20.44 0.25
N LEU A 166 -16.74 -20.01 0.11
CA LEU A 166 -16.29 -18.72 0.61
C LEU A 166 -16.25 -17.66 -0.49
N PRO A 167 -16.77 -16.44 -0.21
CA PRO A 167 -16.51 -15.31 -1.08
C PRO A 167 -15.01 -14.98 -1.11
N GLN A 168 -14.60 -14.40 -2.24
CA GLN A 168 -13.23 -14.01 -2.48
C GLN A 168 -13.17 -12.60 -3.07
N LEU A 169 -12.02 -11.98 -2.93
CA LEU A 169 -11.58 -10.88 -3.78
C LEU A 169 -10.42 -11.38 -4.64
N LYS A 170 -10.17 -10.69 -5.75
CA LYS A 170 -9.04 -10.99 -6.62
C LYS A 170 -8.05 -9.83 -6.60
N ILE A 171 -6.78 -10.15 -6.59
CA ILE A 171 -5.68 -9.20 -6.57
C ILE A 171 -4.80 -9.53 -7.76
N ASN A 172 -4.61 -8.56 -8.65
CA ASN A 172 -3.58 -8.62 -9.69
C ASN A 172 -2.39 -7.82 -9.22
N LEU A 173 -1.21 -8.37 -9.45
CA LEU A 173 0.04 -7.74 -9.12
C LEU A 173 0.94 -7.78 -10.35
N SER A 174 1.50 -6.62 -10.72
CA SER A 174 2.65 -6.56 -11.61
C SER A 174 3.92 -6.26 -10.84
N THR A 175 5.02 -6.91 -11.21
CA THR A 175 6.33 -6.71 -10.57
C THR A 175 7.44 -6.53 -11.60
N LEU A 176 8.43 -5.72 -11.24
CA LEU A 176 9.64 -5.50 -12.03
C LEU A 176 10.79 -6.40 -11.53
N ASP A 177 11.30 -7.25 -12.42
CA ASP A 177 12.48 -8.07 -12.19
C ASP A 177 13.78 -7.19 -12.16
N PRO A 178 14.85 -7.63 -11.48
CA PRO A 178 14.98 -8.91 -10.77
C PRO A 178 14.55 -8.86 -9.29
N LEU A 179 14.21 -7.67 -8.77
CA LEU A 179 13.89 -7.49 -7.36
C LEU A 179 12.48 -7.97 -6.98
N GLY A 180 11.62 -8.21 -7.98
CA GLY A 180 10.20 -8.43 -7.75
C GLY A 180 9.53 -7.16 -7.21
N LEU A 181 10.00 -5.98 -7.62
CA LEU A 181 9.48 -4.70 -7.14
C LEU A 181 8.02 -4.54 -7.60
N PRO A 182 7.04 -4.42 -6.69
CA PRO A 182 5.66 -4.14 -7.06
C PRO A 182 5.54 -2.85 -7.86
N LEU A 183 4.85 -2.90 -9.00
CA LEU A 183 4.52 -1.72 -9.80
C LEU A 183 3.05 -1.38 -9.68
N THR A 184 2.15 -2.33 -9.93
CA THR A 184 0.71 -2.08 -9.88
C THR A 184 0.01 -3.14 -9.06
N VAL A 185 -0.96 -2.71 -8.26
CA VAL A 185 -1.89 -3.59 -7.56
C VAL A 185 -3.31 -3.19 -7.93
N THR A 186 -4.07 -4.15 -8.44
CA THR A 186 -5.50 -3.95 -8.71
C THR A 186 -6.31 -4.98 -7.96
N VAL A 187 -7.27 -4.51 -7.16
CA VAL A 187 -8.25 -5.36 -6.51
C VAL A 187 -9.50 -5.38 -7.36
N THR A 188 -9.96 -6.57 -7.75
CA THR A 188 -11.19 -6.74 -8.52
C THR A 188 -12.17 -7.66 -7.81
N ASN A 189 -13.41 -7.61 -8.29
CA ASN A 189 -14.47 -8.52 -7.89
C ASN A 189 -14.01 -9.99 -7.98
N GLY A 190 -14.27 -10.78 -6.95
CA GLY A 190 -13.85 -12.18 -6.85
C GLY A 190 -14.43 -13.13 -7.90
N ALA A 191 -15.51 -12.75 -8.57
CA ALA A 191 -16.13 -13.51 -9.66
C ALA A 191 -15.50 -13.24 -11.03
N CYS A 192 -14.65 -12.21 -11.15
CA CYS A 192 -14.02 -11.85 -12.42
C CYS A 192 -13.16 -13.01 -12.95
N ALA A 193 -13.02 -13.15 -14.27
CA ALA A 193 -12.06 -14.09 -14.87
C ALA A 193 -10.63 -13.52 -14.85
N ASP A 194 -9.60 -14.36 -15.03
CA ASP A 194 -8.19 -13.90 -15.06
C ASP A 194 -7.87 -13.23 -16.42
N ASP A 195 -8.31 -13.83 -17.53
CA ASP A 195 -8.03 -13.40 -18.91
C ASP A 195 -8.21 -11.88 -19.19
N PRO A 196 -9.29 -11.20 -18.77
CA PRO A 196 -9.48 -9.77 -19.07
C PRO A 196 -8.59 -8.84 -18.24
N LEU A 197 -7.85 -9.36 -17.24
CA LEU A 197 -7.12 -8.55 -16.28
C LEU A 197 -5.70 -8.20 -16.72
N TYR A 198 -5.12 -8.97 -17.64
CA TYR A 198 -3.75 -8.73 -18.12
C TYR A 198 -3.60 -7.40 -18.85
N VAL A 199 -4.51 -7.09 -19.78
CA VAL A 199 -4.41 -5.87 -20.60
C VAL A 199 -4.48 -4.59 -19.77
N PRO A 200 -5.44 -4.43 -18.83
CA PRO A 200 -5.45 -3.28 -17.93
C PRO A 200 -4.15 -3.12 -17.13
N GLU A 201 -3.57 -4.20 -16.60
CA GLU A 201 -2.30 -4.11 -15.87
C GLU A 201 -1.13 -3.73 -16.77
N ILE A 202 -1.05 -4.29 -17.98
CA ILE A 202 -0.02 -3.94 -18.97
C ILE A 202 -0.06 -2.44 -19.29
N GLU A 203 -1.25 -1.89 -19.52
CA GLU A 203 -1.41 -0.47 -19.82
C GLU A 203 -1.00 0.42 -18.64
N ARG A 204 -1.33 0.02 -17.40
CA ARG A 204 -0.86 0.73 -16.21
C ARG A 204 0.66 0.68 -16.08
N VAL A 205 1.28 -0.49 -16.24
CA VAL A 205 2.73 -0.64 -16.21
C VAL A 205 3.39 0.25 -17.25
N ARG A 206 2.86 0.32 -18.47
CA ARG A 206 3.36 1.23 -19.51
C ARG A 206 3.24 2.69 -19.10
N ALA A 207 2.10 3.09 -18.53
CA ALA A 207 1.88 4.45 -18.06
C ALA A 207 2.86 4.84 -16.93
N THR A 208 3.12 3.92 -16.00
CA THR A 208 4.06 4.09 -14.89
C THR A 208 5.51 4.17 -15.37
N LEU A 209 5.95 3.21 -16.20
CA LEU A 209 7.35 3.08 -16.61
C LEU A 209 7.74 4.04 -17.73
N GLN A 210 6.78 4.41 -18.59
CA GLN A 210 7.00 5.24 -19.78
C GLN A 210 8.12 4.71 -20.69
N ARG A 211 8.22 3.39 -20.79
CA ARG A 211 9.21 2.64 -21.58
C ARG A 211 8.50 1.70 -22.56
N ARG A 212 9.22 1.30 -23.61
CA ARG A 212 8.82 0.26 -24.57
C ARG A 212 9.88 -0.84 -24.59
N GLY A 213 9.57 -1.98 -25.21
CA GLY A 213 10.44 -3.15 -25.26
C GLY A 213 10.47 -3.89 -23.92
N LEU A 214 9.36 -3.85 -23.19
CA LEU A 214 9.17 -4.57 -21.94
C LEU A 214 8.84 -6.03 -22.22
N LEU A 215 9.51 -6.95 -21.51
CA LEU A 215 9.17 -8.36 -21.57
C LEU A 215 8.09 -8.67 -20.52
N PHE A 216 6.85 -8.89 -20.97
CA PHE A 216 5.78 -9.32 -20.08
C PHE A 216 5.74 -10.85 -19.93
N VAL A 217 5.70 -11.32 -18.68
CA VAL A 217 5.69 -12.74 -18.30
C VAL A 217 4.46 -12.99 -17.42
N GLY A 218 3.67 -14.01 -17.77
CA GLY A 218 2.50 -14.44 -17.01
C GLY A 218 2.21 -15.92 -17.25
N ASP A 219 1.13 -16.41 -16.66
CA ASP A 219 0.71 -17.80 -16.82
C ASP A 219 0.12 -18.09 -18.22
N CYS A 220 -0.35 -19.31 -18.44
CA CYS A 220 -0.91 -19.73 -19.74
C CYS A 220 -2.14 -18.93 -20.18
N LYS A 221 -2.86 -18.25 -19.26
CA LYS A 221 -4.02 -17.40 -19.57
C LYS A 221 -3.61 -16.11 -20.27
N MET A 222 -2.38 -15.66 -20.06
CA MET A 222 -1.82 -14.51 -20.78
C MET A 222 -1.71 -14.74 -22.30
N ALA A 223 -1.73 -16.00 -22.77
CA ALA A 223 -1.65 -16.35 -24.19
C ALA A 223 -2.90 -15.94 -25.01
N ALA A 224 -3.94 -15.40 -24.37
CA ALA A 224 -5.12 -14.86 -25.01
C ALA A 224 -4.76 -13.91 -26.18
N ARG A 225 -5.52 -13.99 -27.29
CA ARG A 225 -5.25 -13.20 -28.50
C ARG A 225 -5.25 -11.69 -28.21
N ALA A 226 -6.20 -11.22 -27.40
CA ALA A 226 -6.30 -9.80 -27.05
C ALA A 226 -5.04 -9.29 -26.35
N THR A 227 -4.53 -10.04 -25.37
CA THR A 227 -3.29 -9.70 -24.64
C THR A 227 -2.10 -9.66 -25.58
N ARG A 228 -1.90 -10.68 -26.42
CA ARG A 228 -0.77 -10.70 -27.37
C ARG A 228 -0.82 -9.57 -28.39
N VAL A 229 -2.02 -9.24 -28.90
CA VAL A 229 -2.20 -8.10 -29.81
C VAL A 229 -1.87 -6.79 -29.10
N ASN A 230 -2.29 -6.62 -27.85
CA ASN A 230 -1.99 -5.42 -27.07
C ASN A 230 -0.48 -5.29 -26.76
N VAL A 231 0.20 -6.38 -26.40
CA VAL A 231 1.66 -6.43 -26.19
C VAL A 231 2.39 -5.98 -27.46
N ALA A 232 2.11 -6.63 -28.59
CA ALA A 232 2.74 -6.30 -29.87
C ALA A 232 2.44 -4.86 -30.33
N ALA A 233 1.21 -4.37 -30.15
CA ALA A 233 0.83 -3.01 -30.53
C ALA A 233 1.54 -1.92 -29.70
N GLY A 234 1.91 -2.23 -28.45
CA GLY A 234 2.69 -1.32 -27.60
C GLY A 234 4.19 -1.30 -27.91
N GLY A 235 4.68 -2.21 -28.75
CA GLY A 235 6.09 -2.34 -29.08
C GLY A 235 6.88 -3.10 -28.02
N ASP A 236 6.24 -4.08 -27.39
CA ASP A 236 6.76 -4.96 -26.34
C ASP A 236 6.80 -6.43 -26.81
#